data_AF-A0A1Y3XZJ9-F1
#
_entry.id   AF-A0A1Y3XZJ9-F1
#
_cell.length_a   1.000
_cell.length_b   1.000
_cell.length_c   1.000
_cell.angle_alpha   90.00
_cell.angle_beta   90.00
_cell.angle_gamma   90.00
#
_symmetry.space_group_name_H-M   'P 1'
#
loop_
_entity.id
_entity.type
_entity.pdbx_description
1 polymer ?
#
loop_
_entity_poly.entity_id
_entity_poly.type
_entity_poly.pdbx_seq_one_letter_code
_entity_poly.pdbx_strand_id
1 'polypeptide(L)'
;MKYTCSLCGGKLKDGVCTECGMDNRKSDEMYRNCLNRSKYDHTSMGTMSHVHTEEGAENYKQPVLNENRNKSTGKSKGENPRKNSAADWKTMAGTALPKKQERKGGYKSTDLKNIKGFSSASVQKKNQPSKLIALAILIAVVILVMLGLSMASFIGQATDNGSSVVNYEYVEVLEELPAQGEHWDNELPAGMYMVGVDIPEGEYVVSGQDGSSFEVHDSTHSIYYQESFGTEEYEIEQAEGVPLFTGALVCVDGMNPVSFASENAQTQALESRISNPLAEAVDATGIMTAGVDFPAGTYDIQPTGDNFGYITYEIPYEDPYSEGGQSYYSFGIMLEWEPSEEYPEYSSAYRNVVLPEGAIVNAEDYSCQLVPSSSIISEDYQSYYENMY
;
A
#
# COMPACT_ATOMS: atom_id res chain seq x y z
N MET A 1 -52.05 -11.48 0.73
CA MET A 1 -51.23 -10.50 -0.01
C MET A 1 -51.38 -9.16 0.71
N LYS A 2 -50.28 -8.46 1.00
CA LYS A 2 -50.35 -7.14 1.66
C LYS A 2 -50.94 -6.14 0.66
N TYR A 3 -51.93 -5.36 1.09
CA TYR A 3 -52.61 -4.36 0.24
C TYR A 3 -51.98 -2.96 0.33
N THR A 4 -50.89 -2.82 1.10
CA THR A 4 -50.22 -1.57 1.41
C THR A 4 -48.70 -1.71 1.32
N CYS A 5 -48.02 -0.63 0.96
CA CYS A 5 -46.58 -0.59 0.75
C CYS A 5 -45.79 -0.82 2.05
N SER A 6 -44.77 -1.68 2.03
CA SER A 6 -43.97 -2.00 3.21
C SER A 6 -43.07 -0.86 3.69
N LEU A 7 -42.71 0.09 2.83
CA LEU A 7 -41.89 1.24 3.21
C LEU A 7 -42.72 2.41 3.77
N CYS A 8 -43.75 2.86 3.04
CA CYS A 8 -44.51 4.08 3.40
C CYS A 8 -45.99 3.85 3.72
N GLY A 9 -46.51 2.62 3.64
CA GLY A 9 -47.92 2.30 3.91
C GLY A 9 -48.92 2.68 2.79
N GLY A 10 -48.46 3.31 1.70
CA GLY A 10 -49.31 3.75 0.58
C GLY A 10 -50.02 2.63 -0.18
N LYS A 11 -51.03 2.98 -0.99
CA LYS A 11 -51.83 2.02 -1.78
C LYS A 11 -51.02 1.41 -2.92
N LEU A 12 -51.20 0.11 -3.13
CA LEU A 12 -50.55 -0.65 -4.19
C LEU A 12 -51.45 -0.78 -5.41
N LYS A 13 -50.86 -0.59 -6.60
CA LYS A 13 -51.46 -0.95 -7.90
C LYS A 13 -50.51 -1.92 -8.59
N ASP A 14 -50.99 -3.13 -8.88
CA ASP A 14 -50.21 -4.23 -9.47
C ASP A 14 -48.91 -4.56 -8.70
N GLY A 15 -48.97 -4.40 -7.37
CA GLY A 15 -47.85 -4.65 -6.47
C GLY A 15 -46.81 -3.53 -6.39
N VAL A 16 -46.99 -2.41 -7.11
CA VAL A 16 -46.14 -1.23 -7.02
C VAL A 16 -46.86 -0.11 -6.25
N CYS A 17 -46.15 0.57 -5.36
CA CYS A 17 -46.73 1.68 -4.60
C CYS A 17 -46.97 2.88 -5.51
N THR A 18 -48.20 3.39 -5.49
CA THR A 18 -48.59 4.57 -6.28
C THR A 18 -48.03 5.89 -5.73
N GLU A 19 -47.58 5.89 -4.47
CA GLU A 19 -47.01 7.07 -3.79
C GLU A 19 -45.49 7.14 -3.99
N CYS A 20 -44.75 6.09 -3.59
CA CYS A 20 -43.28 6.10 -3.59
C CYS A 20 -42.64 5.26 -4.71
N GLY A 21 -43.43 4.60 -5.56
CA GLY A 21 -42.93 3.77 -6.66
C GLY A 21 -42.31 2.42 -6.25
N MET A 22 -42.32 2.07 -4.96
CA MET A 22 -41.73 0.83 -4.48
C MET A 22 -42.46 -0.42 -4.99
N ASP A 23 -41.71 -1.34 -5.61
CA ASP A 23 -42.21 -2.64 -6.03
C ASP A 23 -42.26 -3.64 -4.86
N ASN A 24 -43.46 -3.86 -4.33
CA ASN A 24 -43.74 -4.75 -3.21
C ASN A 24 -43.90 -6.22 -3.64
N ARG A 25 -43.71 -6.54 -4.93
CA ARG A 25 -43.69 -7.93 -5.42
C ARG A 25 -42.34 -8.60 -5.13
N LYS A 26 -41.28 -7.82 -4.94
CA LYS A 26 -39.96 -8.32 -4.55
C LYS A 26 -39.97 -8.64 -3.05
N SER A 27 -39.89 -9.93 -2.72
CA SER A 27 -39.99 -10.43 -1.34
C SER A 27 -38.71 -11.12 -0.87
N ASP A 28 -37.59 -10.95 -1.57
CA ASP A 28 -36.30 -11.48 -1.17
C ASP A 28 -35.82 -10.81 0.13
N GLU A 29 -35.27 -11.64 1.02
CA GLU A 29 -34.92 -11.26 2.39
C GLU A 29 -33.83 -10.18 2.44
N MET A 30 -32.93 -10.17 1.45
CA MET A 30 -31.91 -9.13 1.26
C MET A 30 -32.53 -7.78 0.91
N TYR A 31 -33.50 -7.75 -0.01
CA TYR A 31 -34.24 -6.53 -0.37
C TYR A 31 -35.06 -5.99 0.81
N ARG A 32 -35.64 -6.88 1.64
CA ARG A 32 -36.33 -6.49 2.88
C ARG A 32 -35.36 -5.97 3.96
N ASN A 33 -34.16 -6.54 4.06
CA ASN A 33 -33.13 -6.13 5.02
C ASN A 33 -32.54 -4.74 4.70
N CYS A 34 -32.32 -4.42 3.42
CA CYS A 34 -31.84 -3.10 3.02
C CYS A 34 -32.87 -2.00 3.29
N LEU A 35 -34.18 -2.29 3.18
CA LEU A 35 -35.25 -1.32 3.39
C LEU A 35 -35.60 -1.07 4.86
N ASN A 36 -35.22 -1.98 5.77
CA ASN A 36 -35.46 -1.85 7.21
C ASN A 36 -34.27 -1.27 8.00
N ARG A 37 -33.16 -0.92 7.32
CA ARG A 37 -32.05 -0.19 7.95
C ARG A 37 -32.30 1.32 7.90
N SER A 38 -33.31 1.81 8.62
CA SER A 38 -33.37 3.24 8.96
C SER A 38 -32.60 3.46 10.26
N LYS A 39 -31.49 4.20 10.18
CA LYS A 39 -30.59 4.60 11.28
C LYS A 39 -31.17 5.69 12.20
N TYR A 40 -32.49 5.89 12.23
CA TYR A 40 -33.12 7.02 12.91
C TYR A 40 -34.24 6.57 13.85
N ASP A 41 -34.05 6.92 15.12
CA ASP A 41 -35.03 6.77 16.20
C ASP A 41 -36.31 7.55 15.84
N HIS A 42 -37.46 6.84 15.86
CA HIS A 42 -38.78 7.37 15.54
C HIS A 42 -39.27 8.47 16.51
N THR A 43 -38.51 8.79 17.55
CA THR A 43 -38.75 9.95 18.43
C THR A 43 -38.23 11.28 17.87
N SER A 44 -37.43 11.26 16.80
CA SER A 44 -36.90 12.48 16.14
C SER A 44 -37.63 12.89 14.85
N MET A 45 -38.61 12.10 14.38
CA MET A 45 -39.41 12.39 13.18
C MET A 45 -40.62 13.30 13.45
N GLY A 46 -40.45 14.34 14.28
CA GLY A 46 -41.48 15.34 14.54
C GLY A 46 -41.76 16.28 13.36
N THR A 47 -40.94 16.32 12.31
CA THR A 47 -41.03 17.35 11.27
C THR A 47 -40.62 16.91 9.85
N MET A 48 -40.77 15.62 9.49
CA MET A 48 -40.70 15.19 8.08
C MET A 48 -42.07 14.75 7.53
N SER A 49 -43.13 15.44 7.95
CA SER A 49 -44.33 15.54 7.11
C SER A 49 -44.06 16.60 6.04
N HIS A 50 -43.84 16.18 4.80
CA HIS A 50 -43.88 17.08 3.66
C HIS A 50 -45.31 17.68 3.60
N VAL A 51 -45.47 18.92 4.05
CA VAL A 51 -46.71 19.69 3.88
C VAL A 51 -46.68 20.24 2.45
N HIS A 52 -47.68 19.90 1.64
CA HIS A 52 -47.94 20.66 0.42
C HIS A 52 -48.52 22.02 0.81
N THR A 53 -47.72 23.08 0.73
CA THR A 53 -48.27 24.41 0.48
C THR A 53 -48.27 24.62 -1.03
N GLU A 54 -49.46 24.75 -1.63
CA GLU A 54 -49.74 24.72 -3.07
C GLU A 54 -49.28 25.97 -3.86
N GLU A 55 -48.29 26.72 -3.39
CA GLU A 55 -47.83 27.93 -4.09
C GLU A 55 -46.33 27.87 -4.35
N GLY A 56 -45.95 27.42 -5.56
CA GLY A 56 -44.61 27.67 -6.12
C GLY A 56 -43.84 26.48 -6.71
N ALA A 57 -44.44 25.31 -6.93
CA ALA A 57 -43.71 24.19 -7.56
C ALA A 57 -43.59 24.40 -9.09
N GLU A 58 -42.37 24.63 -9.57
CA GLU A 58 -42.07 24.61 -11.01
C GLU A 58 -42.32 23.22 -11.61
N ASN A 59 -42.90 23.18 -12.81
CA ASN A 59 -43.24 21.93 -13.49
C ASN A 59 -41.99 21.13 -13.86
N TYR A 60 -41.81 19.97 -13.20
CA TYR A 60 -40.82 18.97 -13.56
C TYR A 60 -41.06 18.46 -15.00
N LYS A 61 -40.09 18.69 -15.90
CA LYS A 61 -40.08 18.08 -17.23
C LYS A 61 -39.51 16.66 -17.14
N GLN A 62 -40.33 15.66 -17.46
CA GLN A 62 -39.87 14.28 -17.61
C GLN A 62 -38.79 14.18 -18.71
N PRO A 63 -37.64 13.50 -18.46
CA PRO A 63 -36.71 13.16 -19.51
C PRO A 63 -37.31 12.10 -20.44
N VAL A 64 -37.04 12.25 -21.75
CA VAL A 64 -37.53 11.32 -22.79
C VAL A 64 -36.76 10.02 -22.70
N LEU A 65 -37.45 8.92 -22.35
CA LEU A 65 -36.89 7.57 -22.33
C LEU A 65 -36.62 7.10 -23.76
N ASN A 66 -35.38 6.67 -24.04
CA ASN A 66 -35.01 6.04 -25.31
C ASN A 66 -35.83 4.75 -25.52
N GLU A 67 -36.61 4.71 -26.60
CA GLU A 67 -37.44 3.56 -26.95
C GLU A 67 -36.60 2.39 -27.50
N ASN A 68 -36.95 1.20 -27.02
CA ASN A 68 -36.39 -0.10 -27.41
C ASN A 68 -36.48 -0.37 -28.92
N ARG A 69 -35.34 -0.61 -29.58
CA ARG A 69 -35.32 -1.18 -30.93
C ARG A 69 -35.33 -2.70 -30.86
N ASN A 70 -36.53 -3.29 -30.84
CA ASN A 70 -36.72 -4.73 -31.05
C ASN A 70 -36.89 -5.07 -32.54
N LYS A 71 -36.45 -6.28 -32.88
CA LYS A 71 -36.42 -6.93 -34.21
C LYS A 71 -37.73 -6.83 -35.00
N SER A 72 -37.61 -6.58 -36.31
CA SER A 72 -38.52 -7.15 -37.31
C SER A 72 -37.88 -7.32 -38.70
N THR A 73 -38.14 -8.49 -39.27
CA THR A 73 -37.80 -9.05 -40.58
C THR A 73 -38.29 -8.27 -41.81
N GLY A 74 -37.52 -8.29 -42.91
CA GLY A 74 -38.01 -7.91 -44.25
C GLY A 74 -36.94 -8.00 -45.37
N LYS A 75 -37.17 -8.89 -46.34
CA LYS A 75 -36.34 -9.21 -47.53
C LYS A 75 -36.25 -8.08 -48.58
N SER A 76 -35.09 -7.92 -49.24
CA SER A 76 -34.89 -7.85 -50.72
C SER A 76 -33.41 -7.49 -51.03
N LYS A 77 -32.62 -8.43 -51.60
CA LYS A 77 -32.22 -8.62 -53.02
C LYS A 77 -31.21 -7.58 -53.57
N GLY A 78 -30.05 -8.07 -54.04
CA GLY A 78 -29.08 -7.36 -54.89
C GLY A 78 -27.63 -7.74 -54.56
N GLU A 79 -27.16 -8.94 -54.95
CA GLU A 79 -26.20 -9.15 -56.06
C GLU A 79 -24.72 -9.11 -55.64
N ASN A 80 -24.11 -10.31 -55.63
CA ASN A 80 -22.67 -10.51 -55.76
C ASN A 80 -22.27 -10.34 -57.23
N PRO A 81 -21.02 -9.92 -57.49
CA PRO A 81 -20.15 -10.85 -58.21
C PRO A 81 -18.73 -10.94 -57.64
N ARG A 82 -18.28 -12.20 -57.51
CA ARG A 82 -16.86 -12.59 -57.51
C ARG A 82 -16.26 -12.32 -58.89
N LYS A 83 -15.00 -11.86 -58.95
CA LYS A 83 -13.94 -12.46 -59.81
C LYS A 83 -12.53 -11.88 -59.54
N ASN A 84 -11.66 -12.79 -59.12
CA ASN A 84 -10.22 -13.00 -59.38
C ASN A 84 -9.40 -11.95 -60.13
N SER A 85 -8.19 -11.68 -59.61
CA SER A 85 -6.94 -11.86 -60.37
C SER A 85 -5.79 -12.29 -59.44
N ALA A 86 -5.08 -13.33 -59.84
CA ALA A 86 -3.84 -13.85 -59.24
C ALA A 86 -2.63 -13.38 -60.07
N ALA A 87 -1.48 -13.18 -59.42
CA ALA A 87 -0.09 -13.40 -59.89
C ALA A 87 0.85 -12.70 -58.86
N ASP A 88 1.51 -13.45 -57.98
CA ASP A 88 2.79 -14.16 -58.15
C ASP A 88 4.03 -13.27 -58.04
N TRP A 89 4.84 -13.54 -57.00
CA TRP A 89 6.29 -13.64 -57.14
C TRP A 89 6.88 -14.64 -56.11
N LYS A 90 7.37 -15.78 -56.61
CA LYS A 90 8.49 -16.58 -56.04
C LYS A 90 9.69 -16.23 -56.92
N THR A 91 10.93 -16.07 -56.45
CA THR A 91 11.90 -17.07 -55.95
C THR A 91 13.20 -16.26 -55.66
N MET A 92 13.92 -16.38 -54.54
CA MET A 92 15.01 -17.33 -54.21
C MET A 92 15.45 -16.98 -52.76
N ALA A 93 15.43 -17.88 -51.77
CA ALA A 93 16.22 -19.08 -51.50
C ALA A 93 17.43 -18.83 -50.55
N GLY A 94 17.42 -19.53 -49.41
CA GLY A 94 18.53 -19.74 -48.44
C GLY A 94 18.33 -18.96 -47.13
N THR A 95 18.31 -19.52 -45.91
CA THR A 95 18.63 -20.87 -45.38
C THR A 95 17.94 -21.08 -44.03
N ALA A 96 17.85 -22.34 -43.62
CA ALA A 96 16.99 -22.93 -42.58
C ALA A 96 17.06 -22.39 -41.13
N LEU A 97 15.92 -22.54 -40.45
CA LEU A 97 15.68 -22.49 -38.99
C LEU A 97 16.43 -23.60 -38.23
N PRO A 98 16.79 -23.41 -36.95
CA PRO A 98 16.93 -24.50 -35.99
C PRO A 98 15.80 -24.53 -34.95
N LYS A 99 15.41 -25.77 -34.63
CA LYS A 99 14.44 -26.19 -33.61
C LYS A 99 14.94 -25.89 -32.19
N LYS A 100 14.00 -25.51 -31.30
CA LYS A 100 14.16 -25.59 -29.83
C LYS A 100 14.37 -27.05 -29.44
N GLN A 101 15.47 -27.33 -28.74
CA GLN A 101 15.83 -28.65 -28.22
C GLN A 101 16.13 -28.49 -26.72
N GLU A 102 15.36 -29.19 -25.88
CA GLU A 102 15.66 -29.40 -24.47
C GLU A 102 17.03 -30.06 -24.29
N ARG A 103 17.85 -29.58 -23.35
CA ARG A 103 19.00 -30.33 -22.83
C ARG A 103 19.15 -30.13 -21.33
N LYS A 104 19.13 -31.27 -20.62
CA LYS A 104 19.74 -31.52 -19.33
C LYS A 104 21.27 -31.49 -19.43
N GLY A 105 21.93 -30.98 -18.39
CA GLY A 105 23.35 -31.19 -18.05
C GLY A 105 23.63 -30.37 -16.78
N GLY A 106 24.17 -30.86 -15.67
CA GLY A 106 25.10 -31.97 -15.48
C GLY A 106 26.51 -31.41 -15.28
N TYR A 107 26.79 -30.82 -14.12
CA TYR A 107 28.13 -30.33 -13.76
C TYR A 107 28.85 -31.35 -12.88
N LYS A 108 30.05 -31.78 -13.32
CA LYS A 108 30.94 -32.71 -12.62
C LYS A 108 32.08 -31.96 -11.94
N SER A 109 32.17 -32.20 -10.63
CA SER A 109 33.36 -32.42 -9.80
C SER A 109 34.72 -31.85 -10.26
N THR A 110 35.25 -30.92 -9.47
CA THR A 110 36.69 -30.72 -9.29
C THR A 110 37.14 -31.46 -8.02
N ASP A 111 38.09 -32.37 -8.21
CA ASP A 111 38.84 -33.12 -7.20
C ASP A 111 39.57 -32.20 -6.21
N LEU A 112 39.39 -32.40 -4.90
CA LEU A 112 40.44 -32.17 -3.90
C LEU A 112 40.75 -33.50 -3.19
N LYS A 113 41.74 -34.22 -3.73
CA LYS A 113 42.46 -35.27 -3.01
C LYS A 113 43.70 -34.64 -2.39
N ASN A 114 43.65 -34.40 -1.08
CA ASN A 114 44.79 -34.54 -0.16
C ASN A 114 44.35 -34.14 1.25
N ILE A 115 44.15 -35.11 2.13
CA ILE A 115 44.68 -35.15 3.50
C ILE A 115 44.73 -36.63 3.90
N LYS A 116 45.94 -37.15 4.04
CA LYS A 116 46.21 -38.40 4.76
C LYS A 116 46.48 -38.03 6.23
N GLY A 117 45.94 -38.82 7.14
CA GLY A 117 46.74 -39.37 8.25
C GLY A 117 46.31 -39.05 9.68
N PHE A 118 45.92 -40.13 10.37
CA PHE A 118 46.21 -40.46 11.78
C PHE A 118 45.27 -40.00 12.92
N SER A 119 44.19 -40.79 13.08
CA SER A 119 43.89 -41.69 14.21
C SER A 119 44.00 -41.24 15.69
N SER A 120 42.85 -41.44 16.36
CA SER A 120 42.63 -42.15 17.64
C SER A 120 42.87 -41.43 18.98
N ALA A 121 41.76 -41.17 19.67
CA ALA A 121 41.61 -41.59 21.07
C ALA A 121 40.12 -41.81 21.41
N SER A 122 39.83 -43.04 21.84
CA SER A 122 38.54 -43.54 22.31
C SER A 122 38.24 -43.11 23.74
N VAL A 123 37.03 -42.64 24.04
CA VAL A 123 36.43 -42.75 25.39
C VAL A 123 34.93 -43.04 25.27
N GLN A 124 34.53 -44.23 25.72
CA GLN A 124 33.14 -44.59 26.01
C GLN A 124 32.60 -43.72 27.16
N LYS A 125 31.40 -43.14 27.01
CA LYS A 125 30.51 -42.83 28.15
C LYS A 125 29.05 -42.62 27.74
N LYS A 126 28.23 -43.59 28.14
CA LYS A 126 26.85 -43.52 28.70
C LYS A 126 25.93 -42.39 28.21
N ASN A 127 24.94 -42.78 27.40
CA ASN A 127 23.87 -41.92 26.89
C ASN A 127 22.92 -41.44 28.01
N GLN A 128 22.90 -40.13 28.25
CA GLN A 128 21.73 -39.40 28.74
C GLN A 128 21.41 -38.36 27.65
N PRO A 129 20.17 -38.28 27.14
CA PRO A 129 19.85 -37.25 26.14
C PRO A 129 19.99 -35.88 26.82
N SER A 130 20.87 -35.05 26.27
CA SER A 130 21.08 -33.67 26.69
C SER A 130 19.76 -32.89 26.53
N LYS A 131 19.54 -31.91 27.41
CA LYS A 131 18.34 -31.03 27.42
C LYS A 131 18.06 -30.34 26.06
N LEU A 132 19.05 -30.32 25.16
CA LEU A 132 18.94 -29.83 23.78
C LEU A 132 18.13 -30.74 22.85
N ILE A 133 18.16 -32.07 23.04
CA ILE A 133 17.38 -33.00 22.21
C ILE A 133 15.90 -32.96 22.59
N ALA A 134 15.59 -32.79 23.89
CA ALA A 134 14.22 -32.62 24.35
C ALA A 134 13.59 -31.32 23.81
N LEU A 135 14.37 -30.24 23.73
CA LEU A 135 13.91 -28.96 23.15
C LEU A 135 13.68 -29.07 21.63
N ALA A 136 14.58 -29.75 20.90
CA ALA A 136 14.41 -29.98 19.46
C ALA A 136 13.19 -30.85 19.13
N ILE A 137 12.88 -31.86 19.95
CA ILE A 137 11.66 -32.68 19.80
C ILE A 137 10.41 -31.86 20.13
N LEU A 138 10.47 -30.98 21.14
CA LEU A 138 9.34 -30.13 21.52
C LEU A 138 9.04 -29.09 20.41
N ILE A 139 10.07 -28.48 19.83
CA ILE A 139 9.94 -27.59 18.67
C ILE A 139 9.40 -28.34 17.44
N ALA A 140 9.88 -29.56 17.16
CA ALA A 140 9.37 -30.37 16.05
C ALA A 140 7.90 -30.79 16.25
N VAL A 141 7.48 -31.06 17.50
CA VAL A 141 6.07 -31.37 17.83
C VAL A 141 5.20 -30.12 17.70
N VAL A 142 5.68 -28.94 18.12
CA VAL A 142 4.96 -27.67 17.93
C VAL A 142 4.82 -27.35 16.44
N ILE A 143 5.86 -27.53 15.63
CA ILE A 143 5.82 -27.35 14.17
C ILE A 143 4.83 -28.34 13.52
N LEU A 144 4.80 -29.61 13.97
CA LEU A 144 3.83 -30.59 13.48
C LEU A 144 2.39 -30.31 13.92
N VAL A 145 2.18 -29.71 15.09
CA VAL A 145 0.84 -29.26 15.55
C VAL A 145 0.40 -28.00 14.80
N MET A 146 1.32 -27.06 14.51
CA MET A 146 1.05 -25.86 13.71
C MET A 146 0.76 -26.21 12.24
N LEU A 147 1.50 -27.15 11.65
CA LEU A 147 1.22 -27.70 10.31
C LEU A 147 -0.07 -28.56 10.30
N GLY A 148 -0.36 -29.26 11.39
CA GLY A 148 -1.60 -30.03 11.56
C GLY A 148 -2.85 -29.16 11.74
N LEU A 149 -2.72 -27.96 12.30
CA LEU A 149 -3.79 -26.97 12.41
C LEU A 149 -4.09 -26.27 11.07
N SER A 150 -3.12 -26.19 10.16
CA SER A 150 -3.35 -25.65 8.80
C SER A 150 -4.09 -26.62 7.87
N MET A 151 -4.10 -27.93 8.18
CA MET A 151 -4.83 -28.94 7.42
C MET A 151 -6.32 -29.07 7.81
N ALA A 152 -6.73 -28.50 8.96
CA ALA A 152 -8.15 -28.49 9.37
C ALA A 152 -8.97 -27.39 8.68
N SER A 153 -8.31 -26.37 8.11
CA SER A 153 -8.97 -25.31 7.32
C SER A 153 -9.18 -25.69 5.84
N PHE A 154 -8.71 -26.88 5.40
CA PHE A 154 -8.70 -27.29 3.99
C PHE A 154 -9.46 -28.59 3.68
N ILE A 155 -10.23 -29.14 4.62
CA ILE A 155 -11.14 -30.27 4.34
C ILE A 155 -12.55 -29.89 4.80
N GLY A 156 -13.28 -29.20 3.92
CA GLY A 156 -14.64 -28.79 4.22
C GLY A 156 -15.35 -28.09 3.07
N GLN A 157 -15.39 -28.69 1.88
CA GLN A 157 -16.59 -28.73 1.01
C GLN A 157 -16.25 -29.30 -0.37
N ALA A 158 -16.43 -30.61 -0.51
CA ALA A 158 -16.75 -31.21 -1.79
C ALA A 158 -18.18 -31.78 -1.67
N THR A 159 -19.18 -30.92 -1.85
CA THR A 159 -20.51 -31.34 -2.32
C THR A 159 -21.03 -30.31 -3.29
N ASP A 160 -21.00 -30.73 -4.55
CA ASP A 160 -21.65 -30.17 -5.72
C ASP A 160 -23.08 -29.69 -5.43
N ASN A 161 -23.39 -28.45 -5.80
CA ASN A 161 -24.73 -28.00 -6.13
C ASN A 161 -24.60 -26.77 -7.03
N GLY A 162 -24.95 -26.94 -8.30
CA GLY A 162 -24.84 -25.93 -9.35
C GLY A 162 -25.44 -24.59 -8.93
N SER A 163 -24.57 -23.63 -8.63
CA SER A 163 -24.90 -22.22 -8.63
C SER A 163 -24.25 -21.60 -9.86
N SER A 164 -25.03 -20.87 -10.64
CA SER A 164 -24.50 -20.06 -11.72
C SER A 164 -23.66 -18.96 -11.10
N VAL A 165 -22.33 -19.17 -11.05
CA VAL A 165 -21.38 -18.15 -10.64
C VAL A 165 -21.49 -17.04 -11.67
N VAL A 166 -22.18 -15.97 -11.30
CA VAL A 166 -22.04 -14.69 -12.00
C VAL A 166 -20.65 -14.20 -11.62
N ASN A 167 -19.69 -14.43 -12.50
CA ASN A 167 -18.34 -13.89 -12.37
C ASN A 167 -18.46 -12.38 -12.54
N TYR A 168 -18.52 -11.65 -11.43
CA TYR A 168 -18.28 -10.22 -11.44
C TYR A 168 -16.77 -10.08 -11.64
N GLU A 169 -16.36 -9.92 -12.89
CA GLU A 169 -15.00 -9.51 -13.22
C GLU A 169 -14.84 -8.07 -12.71
N TYR A 170 -14.43 -7.95 -11.45
CA TYR A 170 -14.00 -6.69 -10.88
C TYR A 170 -12.69 -6.35 -11.58
N VAL A 171 -12.77 -5.53 -12.62
CA VAL A 171 -11.58 -4.97 -13.25
C VAL A 171 -11.12 -3.85 -12.35
N GLU A 172 -10.27 -4.18 -11.40
CA GLU A 172 -9.47 -3.20 -10.68
C GLU A 172 -8.52 -2.59 -11.70
N VAL A 173 -8.80 -1.34 -12.09
CA VAL A 173 -7.86 -0.57 -12.90
C VAL A 173 -6.77 -0.14 -11.92
N LEU A 174 -5.74 -0.96 -11.81
CA LEU A 174 -4.51 -0.58 -11.12
C LEU A 174 -3.90 0.57 -11.92
N GLU A 175 -3.65 1.69 -11.25
CA GLU A 175 -2.88 2.77 -11.84
C GLU A 175 -1.49 2.22 -12.20
N GLU A 176 -1.09 2.39 -13.45
CA GLU A 176 0.20 1.93 -13.96
C GLU A 176 1.13 3.11 -14.09
N LEU A 177 2.37 2.96 -13.62
CA LEU A 177 3.41 3.96 -13.81
C LEU A 177 3.66 4.21 -15.30
N PRO A 178 4.00 5.45 -15.69
CA PRO A 178 4.36 5.74 -17.08
C PRO A 178 5.54 4.87 -17.54
N ALA A 179 5.36 4.16 -18.65
CA ALA A 179 6.40 3.30 -19.21
C ALA A 179 7.59 4.08 -19.83
N GLN A 180 7.45 5.38 -20.01
CA GLN A 180 8.48 6.28 -20.55
C GLN A 180 8.72 7.41 -19.57
N GLY A 181 9.97 7.82 -19.45
CA GLY A 181 10.36 8.99 -18.67
C GLY A 181 11.81 9.33 -18.94
N GLU A 182 12.43 10.02 -18.01
CA GLU A 182 13.83 10.39 -18.05
C GLU A 182 14.64 9.50 -17.11
N HIS A 183 15.94 9.39 -17.37
CA HIS A 183 16.86 8.82 -16.39
C HIS A 183 17.00 9.79 -15.22
N TRP A 184 16.87 9.30 -14.00
CA TRP A 184 17.10 10.07 -12.78
C TRP A 184 17.82 9.19 -11.77
N ASP A 185 18.86 9.73 -11.16
CA ASP A 185 19.62 9.10 -10.09
C ASP A 185 19.91 10.12 -8.99
N ASN A 186 19.75 9.71 -7.73
CA ASN A 186 20.12 10.52 -6.58
C ASN A 186 20.41 9.67 -5.35
N GLU A 187 21.16 10.23 -4.40
CA GLU A 187 21.41 9.62 -3.10
C GLU A 187 20.70 10.44 -2.02
N LEU A 188 19.85 9.76 -1.26
CA LEU A 188 19.03 10.38 -0.22
C LEU A 188 19.59 9.99 1.16
N PRO A 189 20.03 10.94 1.98
CA PRO A 189 20.42 10.66 3.37
C PRO A 189 19.18 10.36 4.24
N ALA A 190 19.39 9.99 5.50
CA ALA A 190 18.29 9.73 6.41
C ALA A 190 17.30 10.91 6.51
N GLY A 191 16.00 10.60 6.42
CA GLY A 191 14.92 11.58 6.40
C GLY A 191 13.66 11.10 5.67
N MET A 192 12.69 12.00 5.56
CA MET A 192 11.42 11.78 4.86
C MET A 192 11.38 12.51 3.52
N TYR A 193 10.88 11.84 2.49
CA TYR A 193 10.87 12.33 1.11
C TYR A 193 9.52 12.03 0.44
N MET A 194 8.94 13.04 -0.20
CA MET A 194 7.65 12.90 -0.89
C MET A 194 7.88 12.67 -2.38
N VAL A 195 7.28 11.60 -2.92
CA VAL A 195 7.29 11.36 -4.36
C VAL A 195 6.42 12.41 -5.06
N GLY A 196 6.92 12.98 -6.16
CA GLY A 196 6.35 14.15 -6.83
C GLY A 196 6.98 15.48 -6.38
N VAL A 197 7.77 15.50 -5.31
CA VAL A 197 8.50 16.71 -4.86
C VAL A 197 10.00 16.46 -4.76
N ASP A 198 10.39 15.43 -4.02
CA ASP A 198 11.79 15.08 -3.75
C ASP A 198 12.29 13.99 -4.69
N ILE A 199 11.39 13.06 -5.03
CA ILE A 199 11.65 11.90 -5.89
C ILE A 199 10.62 11.95 -7.02
N PRO A 200 11.03 11.94 -8.30
CA PRO A 200 10.06 11.90 -9.39
C PRO A 200 9.26 10.60 -9.40
N GLU A 201 8.02 10.63 -9.86
CA GLU A 201 7.24 9.40 -10.07
C GLU A 201 7.95 8.47 -11.06
N GLY A 202 7.97 7.17 -10.79
CA GLY A 202 8.65 6.19 -11.64
C GLY A 202 8.84 4.83 -10.98
N GLU A 203 9.47 3.92 -11.72
CA GLU A 203 9.91 2.62 -11.20
C GLU A 203 11.41 2.68 -10.90
N TYR A 204 11.80 2.21 -9.73
CA TYR A 204 13.13 2.43 -9.17
C TYR A 204 13.89 1.14 -8.91
N VAL A 205 15.19 1.26 -9.09
CA VAL A 205 16.19 0.38 -8.49
C VAL A 205 16.78 1.14 -7.30
N VAL A 206 16.74 0.54 -6.12
CA VAL A 206 17.15 1.15 -4.86
C VAL A 206 18.27 0.32 -4.23
N SER A 207 19.36 0.96 -3.84
CA SER A 207 20.50 0.27 -3.21
C SER A 207 21.10 1.12 -2.10
N GLY A 208 21.55 0.49 -1.03
CA GLY A 208 22.20 1.14 0.10
C GLY A 208 23.42 0.37 0.60
N GLN A 209 24.11 0.96 1.57
CA GLN A 209 25.18 0.29 2.29
C GLN A 209 24.62 -0.39 3.56
N ASP A 210 25.45 -1.21 4.19
CA ASP A 210 25.14 -1.86 5.47
C ASP A 210 24.53 -0.87 6.48
N GLY A 211 23.48 -1.31 7.17
CA GLY A 211 22.70 -0.53 8.15
C GLY A 211 21.85 0.61 7.58
N SER A 212 21.84 0.81 6.27
CA SER A 212 20.87 1.72 5.63
C SER A 212 19.57 0.99 5.37
N SER A 213 18.44 1.66 5.43
CA SER A 213 17.16 1.08 5.05
C SER A 213 16.26 2.11 4.39
N PHE A 214 15.20 1.63 3.75
CA PHE A 214 14.15 2.50 3.27
C PHE A 214 12.77 1.86 3.42
N GLU A 215 11.77 2.73 3.52
CA GLU A 215 10.36 2.36 3.54
C GLU A 215 9.58 3.20 2.52
N VAL A 216 8.52 2.62 1.97
CA VAL A 216 7.55 3.29 1.10
C VAL A 216 6.16 3.09 1.68
N HIS A 217 5.47 4.20 1.93
CA HIS A 217 4.09 4.23 2.41
C HIS A 217 3.20 4.89 1.37
N ASP A 218 2.28 4.11 0.80
CA ASP A 218 1.29 4.57 -0.17
C ASP A 218 0.02 3.72 -0.10
N SER A 219 -0.88 4.15 0.78
CA SER A 219 -2.20 3.56 0.97
C SER A 219 -3.08 3.63 -0.28
N THR A 220 -2.97 4.71 -1.07
CA THR A 220 -3.75 4.92 -2.30
C THR A 220 -3.54 3.77 -3.28
N HIS A 221 -2.29 3.30 -3.39
CA HIS A 221 -1.93 2.15 -4.24
C HIS A 221 -1.76 0.84 -3.45
N SER A 222 -2.07 0.84 -2.15
CA SER A 222 -1.88 -0.31 -1.24
C SER A 222 -0.44 -0.86 -1.21
N ILE A 223 0.53 0.05 -1.26
CA ILE A 223 1.96 -0.24 -1.20
C ILE A 223 2.47 0.05 0.21
N TYR A 224 3.00 -0.99 0.83
CA TYR A 224 3.93 -0.90 1.94
C TYR A 224 5.16 -1.71 1.55
N TYR A 225 6.30 -1.02 1.43
CA TYR A 225 7.56 -1.63 1.05
C TYR A 225 8.61 -1.26 2.10
N GLN A 226 9.41 -2.22 2.54
CA GLN A 226 10.46 -1.99 3.54
C GLN A 226 11.59 -2.95 3.29
N GLU A 227 12.81 -2.42 3.18
CA GLU A 227 14.02 -3.22 3.05
C GLU A 227 15.17 -2.60 3.83
N SER A 228 16.01 -3.46 4.38
CA SER A 228 17.31 -3.10 4.96
C SER A 228 18.42 -3.58 4.05
N PHE A 229 19.44 -2.75 3.89
CA PHE A 229 20.60 -3.04 3.07
C PHE A 229 21.76 -3.55 3.92
N GLY A 230 22.45 -4.55 3.39
CA GLY A 230 23.57 -5.19 4.07
C GLY A 230 23.82 -6.61 3.57
N THR A 231 24.47 -7.42 4.40
CA THR A 231 24.86 -8.80 4.02
C THR A 231 24.39 -9.87 5.00
N GLU A 232 23.67 -9.48 6.05
CA GLU A 232 23.11 -10.38 7.05
C GLU A 232 21.83 -11.08 6.57
N GLU A 233 21.29 -11.97 7.40
CA GLU A 233 20.03 -12.65 7.11
C GLU A 233 18.91 -11.60 7.06
N TYR A 234 18.10 -11.62 5.99
CA TYR A 234 17.00 -10.67 5.72
C TYR A 234 17.42 -9.29 5.18
N GLU A 235 18.70 -9.07 4.90
CA GLU A 235 19.18 -7.88 4.21
C GLU A 235 19.40 -8.14 2.70
N ILE A 236 19.32 -7.07 1.91
CA ILE A 236 19.52 -7.12 0.46
C ILE A 236 20.63 -6.16 0.03
N GLU A 237 21.25 -6.43 -1.12
CA GLU A 237 22.18 -5.45 -1.72
C GLU A 237 21.43 -4.38 -2.52
N GLN A 238 20.26 -4.74 -3.06
CA GLN A 238 19.48 -3.91 -3.98
C GLN A 238 18.03 -4.41 -4.07
N ALA A 239 17.08 -3.47 -4.09
CA ALA A 239 15.69 -3.68 -4.47
C ALA A 239 15.49 -3.26 -5.93
N GLU A 240 14.81 -4.08 -6.73
CA GLU A 240 14.52 -3.81 -8.14
C GLU A 240 13.01 -3.69 -8.36
N GLY A 241 12.59 -2.78 -9.24
CA GLY A 241 11.19 -2.64 -9.63
C GLY A 241 10.32 -2.02 -8.53
N VAL A 242 10.87 -1.13 -7.72
CA VAL A 242 10.16 -0.43 -6.65
C VAL A 242 9.26 0.65 -7.27
N PRO A 243 7.93 0.52 -7.22
CA PRO A 243 7.04 1.51 -7.79
C PRO A 243 6.86 2.70 -6.83
N LEU A 244 7.14 3.91 -7.31
CA LEU A 244 6.96 5.15 -6.55
C LEU A 244 5.96 6.06 -7.27
N PHE A 245 4.73 6.12 -6.75
CA PHE A 245 3.67 7.00 -7.25
C PHE A 245 3.69 8.36 -6.57
N THR A 246 3.26 9.41 -7.28
CA THR A 246 3.13 10.75 -6.71
C THR A 246 2.31 10.75 -5.42
N GLY A 247 2.83 11.36 -4.36
CA GLY A 247 2.23 11.39 -3.04
C GLY A 247 2.64 10.23 -2.12
N ALA A 248 3.38 9.23 -2.59
CA ALA A 248 3.97 8.22 -1.72
C ALA A 248 5.03 8.85 -0.81
N LEU A 249 5.09 8.37 0.43
CA LEU A 249 6.06 8.80 1.43
C LEU A 249 7.21 7.79 1.49
N VAL A 250 8.42 8.26 1.26
CA VAL A 250 9.65 7.47 1.35
C VAL A 250 10.42 7.87 2.60
N CYS A 251 10.67 6.92 3.50
CA CYS A 251 11.51 7.10 4.68
C CYS A 251 12.86 6.44 4.40
N VAL A 252 13.96 7.13 4.72
CA VAL A 252 15.32 6.59 4.63
C VAL A 252 15.97 6.66 6.00
N ASP A 253 16.63 5.60 6.41
CA ASP A 253 17.34 5.47 7.69
C ASP A 253 18.78 4.97 7.48
N GLY A 254 19.61 5.13 8.52
CA GLY A 254 21.03 4.76 8.52
C GLY A 254 21.98 5.93 8.31
N MET A 255 23.27 5.69 8.59
CA MET A 255 24.31 6.71 8.42
C MET A 255 24.62 7.04 6.96
N ASN A 256 24.43 6.06 6.08
CA ASN A 256 24.81 6.12 4.69
C ASN A 256 23.58 6.49 3.85
N PRO A 257 23.71 7.38 2.85
CA PRO A 257 22.64 7.64 1.92
C PRO A 257 22.21 6.40 1.13
N VAL A 258 20.92 6.31 0.81
CA VAL A 258 20.34 5.30 -0.06
C VAL A 258 20.25 5.85 -1.49
N SER A 259 20.74 5.08 -2.46
CA SER A 259 20.71 5.44 -3.87
C SER A 259 19.40 4.99 -4.51
N PHE A 260 18.75 5.91 -5.22
CA PHE A 260 17.55 5.68 -6.01
C PHE A 260 17.85 6.00 -7.47
N ALA A 261 17.62 5.04 -8.36
CA ALA A 261 17.81 5.20 -9.80
C ALA A 261 16.58 4.72 -10.58
N SER A 262 16.13 5.50 -11.55
CA SER A 262 15.01 5.17 -12.43
C SER A 262 15.35 5.52 -13.88
N GLU A 263 14.82 4.72 -14.82
CA GLU A 263 14.92 4.95 -16.27
C GLU A 263 13.63 5.56 -16.86
N ASN A 264 12.57 5.68 -16.05
CA ASN A 264 11.27 6.20 -16.45
C ASN A 264 10.75 7.29 -15.50
N ALA A 265 11.65 8.03 -14.86
CA ALA A 265 11.33 9.09 -13.92
C ALA A 265 10.58 10.26 -14.59
N GLN A 266 9.51 10.74 -13.97
CA GLN A 266 8.72 11.89 -14.42
C GLN A 266 9.27 13.21 -13.85
N THR A 267 10.52 13.55 -14.16
CA THR A 267 11.23 14.75 -13.65
C THR A 267 10.50 16.07 -13.93
N GLN A 268 9.77 16.17 -15.04
CA GLN A 268 9.04 17.37 -15.45
C GLN A 268 7.77 17.60 -14.62
N ALA A 269 7.31 16.60 -13.88
CA ALA A 269 6.15 16.67 -13.00
C ALA A 269 6.53 17.05 -11.56
N LEU A 270 7.83 17.23 -11.26
CA LEU A 270 8.27 17.60 -9.92
C LEU A 270 7.76 18.98 -9.51
N GLU A 271 7.13 19.02 -8.35
CA GLU A 271 6.77 20.27 -7.69
C GLU A 271 7.98 20.87 -6.98
N SER A 272 7.95 22.18 -6.77
CA SER A 272 9.02 22.89 -6.06
C SER A 272 8.66 23.08 -4.60
N ARG A 273 9.61 22.79 -3.71
CA ARG A 273 9.50 23.18 -2.30
C ARG A 273 9.45 24.70 -2.14
N ILE A 274 8.79 25.16 -1.08
CA ILE A 274 8.74 26.56 -0.66
C ILE A 274 9.68 26.80 0.52
N SER A 275 10.07 28.05 0.76
CA SER A 275 10.90 28.38 1.93
C SER A 275 10.15 28.03 3.22
N ASN A 276 10.85 27.47 4.19
CA ASN A 276 10.28 27.27 5.52
C ASN A 276 10.01 28.63 6.17
N PRO A 277 8.80 28.90 6.70
CA PRO A 277 8.49 30.14 7.39
C PRO A 277 9.15 30.23 8.77
N LEU A 278 9.58 29.11 9.35
CA LEU A 278 10.28 29.04 10.63
C LEU A 278 11.78 29.27 10.46
N ALA A 279 12.40 29.90 11.45
CA ALA A 279 13.83 30.23 11.43
C ALA A 279 14.59 29.86 12.71
N GLU A 280 13.87 29.58 13.80
CA GLU A 280 14.47 29.30 15.11
C GLU A 280 14.49 27.80 15.39
N ALA A 281 15.66 27.29 15.77
CA ALA A 281 15.81 25.92 16.24
C ALA A 281 15.26 25.76 17.66
N VAL A 282 14.79 24.56 17.98
CA VAL A 282 14.20 24.23 19.28
C VAL A 282 14.99 23.07 19.89
N ASP A 283 15.49 23.25 21.11
CA ASP A 283 16.07 22.14 21.87
C ASP A 283 14.94 21.19 22.29
N ALA A 284 14.98 19.95 21.80
CA ALA A 284 14.02 18.92 22.15
C ALA A 284 14.50 18.16 23.39
N THR A 285 13.71 18.24 24.46
CA THR A 285 13.98 17.58 25.74
C THR A 285 12.70 17.02 26.34
N GLY A 286 12.72 15.75 26.75
CA GLY A 286 11.53 15.12 27.32
C GLY A 286 10.44 14.92 26.27
N ILE A 287 9.18 15.03 26.69
CA ILE A 287 8.01 14.94 25.81
C ILE A 287 7.53 16.35 25.50
N MET A 288 7.43 16.68 24.22
CA MET A 288 7.02 18.00 23.72
C MET A 288 5.91 17.86 22.67
N THR A 289 4.99 18.82 22.62
CA THR A 289 3.87 18.82 21.67
C THR A 289 3.92 20.03 20.73
N ALA A 290 3.85 19.78 19.43
CA ALA A 290 3.77 20.81 18.39
C ALA A 290 2.49 21.64 18.53
N GLY A 291 2.59 22.95 18.36
CA GLY A 291 1.54 23.94 18.62
C GLY A 291 1.39 24.32 20.11
N VAL A 292 2.03 23.60 21.03
CA VAL A 292 1.98 23.88 22.48
C VAL A 292 3.35 24.32 22.99
N ASP A 293 4.35 23.45 22.86
CA ASP A 293 5.71 23.66 23.36
C ASP A 293 6.63 24.28 22.30
N PHE A 294 6.36 24.00 21.02
CA PHE A 294 7.08 24.53 19.86
C PHE A 294 6.12 24.68 18.67
N PRO A 295 6.40 25.53 17.65
CA PRO A 295 5.49 25.69 16.51
C PRO A 295 5.38 24.41 15.66
N ALA A 296 4.22 24.18 15.06
CA ALA A 296 4.09 23.15 14.03
C ALA A 296 4.93 23.54 12.80
N GLY A 297 5.57 22.56 12.15
CA GLY A 297 6.53 22.84 11.10
C GLY A 297 7.26 21.62 10.57
N THR A 298 8.11 21.86 9.57
CA THR A 298 9.06 20.87 9.08
C THR A 298 10.44 21.12 9.65
N TYR A 299 11.06 20.07 10.20
CA TYR A 299 12.32 20.14 10.92
C TYR A 299 13.28 19.03 10.47
N ASP A 300 14.56 19.36 10.45
CA ASP A 300 15.64 18.38 10.52
C ASP A 300 15.93 18.13 12.00
N ILE A 301 15.92 16.87 12.41
CA ILE A 301 16.24 16.48 13.78
C ILE A 301 17.73 16.18 13.87
N GLN A 302 18.44 16.93 14.71
CA GLN A 302 19.90 16.86 14.82
C GLN A 302 20.33 16.52 16.25
N PRO A 303 21.29 15.62 16.45
CA PRO A 303 21.86 15.35 17.76
C PRO A 303 22.62 16.58 18.28
N THR A 304 22.64 16.78 19.61
CA THR A 304 23.37 17.90 20.24
C THR A 304 24.51 17.47 21.17
N GLY A 305 24.90 16.19 21.19
CA GLY A 305 25.98 15.71 22.05
C GLY A 305 26.53 14.33 21.65
N ASP A 306 27.61 13.93 22.32
CA ASP A 306 28.49 12.80 21.93
C ASP A 306 27.92 11.39 22.20
N ASN A 307 26.60 11.26 22.35
CA ASN A 307 25.94 9.97 22.60
C ASN A 307 25.16 9.51 21.36
N PHE A 308 24.79 8.23 21.35
CA PHE A 308 23.74 7.69 20.50
C PHE A 308 22.40 7.68 21.25
N GLY A 309 21.30 7.73 20.52
CA GLY A 309 19.97 7.70 21.12
C GLY A 309 18.87 7.37 20.15
N TYR A 310 17.70 7.13 20.72
CA TYR A 310 16.48 6.82 20.01
C TYR A 310 15.44 7.87 20.37
N ILE A 311 14.92 8.56 19.35
CA ILE A 311 13.83 9.52 19.49
C ILE A 311 12.61 8.91 18.86
N THR A 312 11.45 9.14 19.46
CA THR A 312 10.18 8.83 18.82
C THR A 312 9.38 10.08 18.59
N TYR A 313 8.55 10.06 17.55
CA TYR A 313 7.53 11.07 17.38
C TYR A 313 6.23 10.44 16.89
N GLU A 314 5.13 11.05 17.30
CA GLU A 314 3.78 10.56 17.06
C GLU A 314 2.97 11.62 16.32
N ILE A 315 2.36 11.23 15.20
CA ILE A 315 1.53 12.10 14.36
C ILE A 315 0.06 11.76 14.58
N PRO A 316 -0.76 12.70 15.09
CA PRO A 316 -2.18 12.43 15.29
C PRO A 316 -2.91 12.28 13.96
N TYR A 317 -3.81 11.31 13.87
CA TYR A 317 -4.77 11.17 12.76
C TYR A 317 -6.16 10.78 13.27
N GLU A 318 -7.19 11.17 12.53
CA GLU A 318 -8.57 10.77 12.82
C GLU A 318 -8.84 9.38 12.25
N ASP A 319 -8.98 8.38 13.11
CA ASP A 319 -9.44 7.06 12.71
C ASP A 319 -10.99 7.03 12.72
N PRO A 320 -11.67 6.89 11.56
CA PRO A 320 -13.13 6.86 11.50
C PRO A 320 -13.75 5.63 12.17
N TYR A 321 -12.94 4.63 12.53
CA TYR A 321 -13.36 3.41 13.22
C TYR A 321 -13.04 3.44 14.72
N SER A 322 -12.30 4.43 15.23
CA SER A 322 -12.01 4.51 16.66
C SER A 322 -13.20 5.05 17.45
N GLU A 323 -13.51 4.43 18.60
CA GLU A 323 -14.60 4.87 19.49
C GLU A 323 -14.20 6.11 20.33
N GLY A 324 -13.72 7.17 19.67
CA GLY A 324 -13.38 8.45 20.29
C GLY A 324 -11.98 8.53 20.91
N GLY A 325 -11.09 7.61 20.57
CA GLY A 325 -9.67 7.69 20.90
C GLY A 325 -8.88 8.40 19.80
N GLN A 326 -7.92 9.26 20.18
CA GLN A 326 -6.96 9.80 19.24
C GLN A 326 -5.99 8.68 18.81
N SER A 327 -5.86 8.48 17.50
CA SER A 327 -4.91 7.54 16.92
C SER A 327 -3.66 8.28 16.46
N TYR A 328 -2.53 7.55 16.40
CA TYR A 328 -1.23 8.11 16.05
C TYR A 328 -0.45 7.18 15.11
N TYR A 329 0.26 7.77 14.16
CA TYR A 329 1.41 7.13 13.53
C TYR A 329 2.62 7.33 14.44
N SER A 330 3.38 6.27 14.69
CA SER A 330 4.57 6.34 15.55
C SER A 330 5.80 6.03 14.71
N PHE A 331 6.79 6.91 14.81
CA PHE A 331 8.06 6.81 14.11
C PHE A 331 9.20 6.81 15.11
N GLY A 332 10.25 6.08 14.80
CA GLY A 332 11.46 5.99 15.60
C GLY A 332 12.68 6.37 14.79
N ILE A 333 13.57 7.16 15.36
CA ILE A 333 14.80 7.61 14.71
C ILE A 333 15.98 7.27 15.61
N MET A 334 16.99 6.60 15.02
CA MET A 334 18.28 6.33 15.66
C MET A 334 19.27 7.43 15.28
N LEU A 335 19.73 8.21 16.26
CA LEU A 335 20.63 9.34 16.05
C LEU A 335 21.95 9.19 16.82
N GLU A 336 23.04 9.59 16.19
CA GLU A 336 24.37 9.70 16.81
C GLU A 336 25.09 10.93 16.22
N TRP A 337 25.81 11.69 17.05
CA TRP A 337 26.53 12.88 16.59
C TRP A 337 27.61 12.58 15.54
N GLU A 338 28.39 11.53 15.76
CA GLU A 338 29.39 11.01 14.83
C GLU A 338 29.11 9.52 14.57
N PRO A 339 28.20 9.19 13.63
CA PRO A 339 27.90 7.82 13.28
C PRO A 339 29.16 7.04 12.94
N SER A 340 29.25 5.83 13.48
CA SER A 340 30.36 4.91 13.20
C SER A 340 29.88 3.59 12.63
N GLU A 341 30.69 2.94 11.81
CA GLU A 341 30.43 1.62 11.21
C GLU A 341 30.14 0.51 12.26
N GLU A 342 30.33 0.77 13.56
CA GLU A 342 29.89 -0.12 14.64
C GLU A 342 28.36 -0.12 14.83
N TYR A 343 27.72 1.01 14.50
CA TYR A 343 26.28 1.25 14.61
C TYR A 343 25.76 1.89 13.30
N PRO A 344 25.78 1.15 12.19
CA PRO A 344 25.48 1.69 10.86
C PRO A 344 24.05 2.21 10.69
N GLU A 345 23.12 1.81 11.56
CA GLU A 345 21.73 2.27 11.55
C GLU A 345 21.54 3.70 12.11
N TYR A 346 22.53 4.25 12.82
CA TYR A 346 22.41 5.56 13.44
C TYR A 346 22.80 6.67 12.47
N SER A 347 21.95 7.70 12.36
CA SER A 347 22.18 8.83 11.46
C SER A 347 22.67 10.08 12.22
N SER A 348 23.41 10.95 11.53
CA SER A 348 23.88 12.24 12.10
C SER A 348 22.83 13.35 12.06
N ALA A 349 21.75 13.12 11.32
CA ALA A 349 20.57 13.97 11.27
C ALA A 349 19.47 13.21 10.54
N TYR A 350 18.22 13.49 10.89
CA TYR A 350 17.05 12.96 10.19
C TYR A 350 16.27 14.12 9.57
N ARG A 351 16.18 14.15 8.24
CA ARG A 351 15.74 15.34 7.51
C ARG A 351 14.24 15.36 7.25
N ASN A 352 13.70 16.57 7.10
CA ASN A 352 12.34 16.82 6.61
C ASN A 352 11.20 16.20 7.44
N VAL A 353 11.36 16.07 8.75
CA VAL A 353 10.28 15.58 9.61
C VAL A 353 9.18 16.62 9.67
N VAL A 354 7.97 16.26 9.25
CA VAL A 354 6.80 17.14 9.28
C VAL A 354 6.06 16.94 10.60
N LEU A 355 5.99 17.97 11.43
CA LEU A 355 5.35 17.95 12.74
C LEU A 355 4.11 18.87 12.71
N PRO A 356 2.92 18.36 12.32
CA PRO A 356 1.68 19.12 12.37
C PRO A 356 1.28 19.46 13.81
N GLU A 357 0.29 20.35 13.97
CA GLU A 357 -0.25 20.70 15.28
C GLU A 357 -0.74 19.44 16.02
N GLY A 358 -0.32 19.29 17.28
CA GLY A 358 -0.61 18.11 18.10
C GLY A 358 0.36 16.95 17.94
N ALA A 359 1.33 17.01 17.02
CA ALA A 359 2.41 16.02 16.96
C ALA A 359 3.21 15.99 18.27
N ILE A 360 3.58 14.80 18.73
CA ILE A 360 4.30 14.59 19.99
C ILE A 360 5.71 14.12 19.69
N VAL A 361 6.72 14.80 20.20
CA VAL A 361 8.13 14.38 20.12
C VAL A 361 8.57 13.90 21.50
N ASN A 362 9.10 12.69 21.58
CA ASN A 362 9.66 12.12 22.79
C ASN A 362 11.19 11.95 22.65
N ALA A 363 11.90 12.79 23.40
CA ALA A 363 13.34 12.89 23.52
C ALA A 363 13.76 12.79 25.01
N GLU A 364 13.11 11.93 25.81
CA GLU A 364 13.41 11.77 27.25
C GLU A 364 14.84 11.28 27.51
N ASP A 365 15.33 10.33 26.71
CA ASP A 365 16.62 9.68 26.92
C ASP A 365 17.75 10.23 26.03
N TYR A 366 17.45 11.24 25.19
CA TYR A 366 18.42 11.78 24.24
C TYR A 366 18.17 13.25 23.91
N SER A 367 19.22 14.07 23.91
CA SER A 367 19.11 15.49 23.57
C SER A 367 19.35 15.71 22.07
N CYS A 368 18.39 16.36 21.43
CA CYS A 368 18.45 16.75 20.03
C CYS A 368 17.88 18.15 19.83
N GLN A 369 18.08 18.70 18.64
CA GLN A 369 17.47 19.94 18.18
C GLN A 369 16.55 19.67 17.01
N LEU A 370 15.38 20.31 17.05
CA LEU A 370 14.50 20.48 15.91
C LEU A 370 14.95 21.75 15.18
N VAL A 371 15.70 21.58 14.10
CA VAL A 371 16.19 22.69 13.28
C VAL A 371 15.25 22.86 12.09
N PRO A 372 14.61 24.02 11.87
CA PRO A 372 13.75 24.21 10.71
C PRO A 372 14.45 23.79 9.42
N SER A 373 13.86 22.84 8.68
CA SER A 373 14.41 22.42 7.39
C SER A 373 14.45 23.63 6.46
N SER A 374 15.42 23.70 5.54
CA SER A 374 15.58 24.86 4.66
C SER A 374 14.34 25.18 3.79
N SER A 375 13.54 24.16 3.48
CA SER A 375 12.35 24.26 2.64
C SER A 375 11.33 23.19 3.00
N ILE A 376 10.06 23.46 2.69
CA ILE A 376 8.90 22.62 3.00
C ILE A 376 8.09 22.33 1.74
N ILE A 377 7.22 21.33 1.81
CA ILE A 377 6.29 21.00 0.71
C ILE A 377 5.06 21.91 0.76
N SER A 378 4.44 22.03 1.93
CA SER A 378 3.25 22.83 2.17
C SER A 378 3.20 23.28 3.62
N GLU A 379 2.47 24.36 3.90
CA GLU A 379 2.10 24.75 5.28
C GLU A 379 0.89 23.93 5.81
N ASP A 380 0.23 23.15 4.94
CA ASP A 380 -0.70 22.11 5.36
C ASP A 380 0.10 20.86 5.78
N TYR A 381 0.60 20.89 7.01
CA TYR A 381 1.45 19.81 7.53
C TYR A 381 0.69 18.51 7.76
N GLN A 382 -0.63 18.56 7.93
CA GLN A 382 -1.44 17.36 8.17
C GLN A 382 -1.58 16.52 6.89
N SER A 383 -1.74 17.19 5.74
CA SER A 383 -1.91 16.51 4.46
C SER A 383 -0.70 15.66 4.06
N TYR A 384 0.47 15.93 4.65
CA TYR A 384 1.70 15.18 4.39
C TYR A 384 1.58 13.68 4.70
N TYR A 385 0.72 13.31 5.64
CA TYR A 385 0.54 11.93 6.10
C TYR A 385 -0.75 11.27 5.61
N GLU A 386 -1.55 11.95 4.76
CA GLU A 386 -2.83 11.41 4.28
C GLU A 386 -2.67 10.09 3.53
N ASN A 387 -1.58 9.93 2.77
CA ASN A 387 -1.30 8.70 2.02
C ASN A 387 -0.74 7.55 2.88
N MET A 388 -0.66 7.70 4.20
CA MET A 388 -0.39 6.58 5.11
C MET A 388 -1.65 5.84 5.57
N TYR A 389 -2.85 6.25 5.16
CA TYR A 389 -4.14 5.70 5.62
C TYR A 389 -4.94 4.94 4.56
#